data_AF-A0A6A1WAR7-F1
#
_entry.id   AF-A0A6A1WAR7-F1
#
_cell.length_a   1.000
_cell.length_b   1.000
_cell.length_c   1.000
_cell.angle_alpha   90.00
_cell.angle_beta   90.00
_cell.angle_gamma   90.00
#
_symmetry.space_group_name_H-M   'P 1'
#
loop_
_entity.id
_entity.type
_entity.pdbx_description
1 polymer ?
#
loop_
_entity_poly.entity_id
_entity_poly.type
_entity_poly.pdbx_seq_one_letter_code
_entity_poly.pdbx_strand_id
1 'polypeptide(L)'
;MKRGREFPSVTSGQLHSTLLRLDHFDLDYTCQEDVRTVVETMMMARRTHRNQMHVYFKKFLSKEVALLKPHLVPRKNNEGVMRSVHQRSIYETSEQNKKNRSKLTVNHAAGSRSFQRTRACMERMDAFQRQCDLEGKTYT
;
A
#
# COMPACT_ATOMS: atom_id res chain seq x y z
N MET A 1 26.60 -34.44 -20.84
CA MET A 1 25.31 -34.72 -20.15
C MET A 1 25.44 -34.32 -18.69
N LYS A 2 24.84 -33.20 -18.24
CA LYS A 2 24.89 -32.78 -16.83
C LYS A 2 23.71 -33.40 -16.08
N ARG A 3 24.01 -34.16 -15.02
CA ARG A 3 23.05 -34.87 -14.15
C ARG A 3 22.17 -33.86 -13.41
N GLY A 4 20.85 -34.06 -13.47
CA GLY A 4 19.85 -33.24 -12.77
C GLY A 4 19.95 -33.40 -11.26
N ARG A 5 19.74 -32.32 -10.50
CA ARG A 5 19.65 -32.36 -9.03
C ARG A 5 18.28 -32.92 -8.63
N GLU A 6 18.27 -34.02 -7.91
CA GLU A 6 17.06 -34.53 -7.26
C GLU A 6 16.83 -33.80 -5.93
N PHE A 7 15.58 -33.44 -5.65
CA PHE A 7 15.18 -32.81 -4.39
C PHE A 7 14.61 -33.87 -3.44
N PRO A 8 15.08 -33.95 -2.18
CA PRO A 8 14.57 -34.92 -1.22
C PRO A 8 13.15 -34.59 -0.77
N SER A 9 12.32 -35.62 -0.61
CA SER A 9 10.94 -35.53 -0.12
C SER A 9 10.93 -35.33 1.40
N VAL A 10 10.72 -34.08 1.83
CA VAL A 10 10.64 -33.71 3.24
C VAL A 10 9.17 -33.55 3.65
N THR A 11 8.76 -34.24 4.72
CA THR A 11 7.38 -34.25 5.22
C THR A 11 7.07 -33.02 6.07
N SER A 12 5.77 -32.65 6.11
CA SER A 12 5.20 -31.44 6.74
C SER A 12 5.75 -31.10 8.14
N GLY A 13 6.10 -32.09 8.96
CA GLY A 13 6.64 -31.88 10.32
C GLY A 13 8.02 -31.22 10.36
N GLN A 14 8.86 -31.41 9.33
CA GLN A 14 10.19 -30.78 9.23
C GLN A 14 10.13 -29.33 8.74
N LEU A 15 8.99 -28.89 8.19
CA LEU A 15 8.79 -27.51 7.73
C LEU A 15 8.55 -26.53 8.88
N HIS A 16 8.12 -26.99 10.05
CA HIS A 16 7.77 -26.09 11.16
C HIS A 16 8.98 -25.56 11.95
N SER A 17 10.09 -26.32 12.03
CA SER A 17 11.31 -25.89 12.72
C SER A 17 12.25 -25.05 11.85
N THR A 18 12.13 -25.16 10.52
CA THR A 18 12.93 -24.40 9.55
C THR A 18 12.34 -23.04 9.15
N LEU A 19 11.03 -22.83 9.37
CA LEU A 19 10.36 -21.57 9.01
C LEU A 19 10.73 -20.36 9.88
N LEU A 20 11.39 -20.54 11.03
CA LEU A 20 11.87 -19.42 11.85
C LEU A 20 13.26 -18.90 11.44
N ARG A 21 13.85 -19.41 10.34
CA ARG A 21 15.24 -19.07 9.96
C ARG A 21 15.46 -18.86 8.45
N LEU A 22 14.45 -18.40 7.70
CA LEU A 22 14.56 -18.15 6.25
C LEU A 22 13.96 -16.80 5.85
N ASP A 23 14.54 -15.70 6.34
CA ASP A 23 14.33 -14.35 5.78
C ASP A 23 15.62 -13.80 5.13
N HIS A 24 16.52 -14.70 4.73
CA HIS A 24 17.64 -14.36 3.84
C HIS A 24 17.49 -15.20 2.58
N PHE A 25 16.78 -14.66 1.60
CA PHE A 25 17.11 -14.99 0.22
C PHE A 25 18.53 -14.44 0.06
N ASP A 26 19.54 -15.31 -0.03
CA ASP A 26 20.94 -14.96 -0.25
C ASP A 26 21.11 -14.32 -1.65
N LEU A 27 20.52 -13.15 -1.84
CA LEU A 27 20.55 -12.35 -3.05
C LEU A 27 21.74 -11.41 -2.96
N ASP A 28 22.70 -11.59 -3.87
CA ASP A 28 23.81 -10.69 -4.02
C ASP A 28 23.40 -9.52 -4.91
N TYR A 29 23.01 -8.39 -4.30
CA TYR A 29 22.63 -7.18 -5.04
C TYR A 29 23.80 -6.51 -5.79
N THR A 30 25.03 -7.00 -5.63
CA THR A 30 26.18 -6.59 -6.46
C THR A 30 26.27 -7.39 -7.76
N CYS A 31 25.62 -8.57 -7.80
CA CYS A 31 25.46 -9.42 -8.96
C CYS A 31 24.29 -8.95 -9.84
N GLN A 32 24.53 -8.71 -11.13
CA GLN A 32 23.51 -8.19 -12.04
C GLN A 32 22.40 -9.21 -12.33
N GLU A 33 22.73 -10.50 -12.28
CA GLU A 33 21.82 -11.62 -12.46
C GLU A 33 20.75 -11.66 -11.35
N ASP A 34 21.13 -11.38 -10.11
CA ASP A 34 20.22 -11.37 -8.97
C ASP A 34 19.30 -10.15 -9.01
N VAL A 35 19.86 -8.98 -9.32
CA VAL A 35 19.06 -7.76 -9.55
C VAL A 35 18.03 -7.99 -10.66
N ARG A 36 18.44 -8.60 -11.77
CA ARG A 36 17.55 -8.94 -12.89
C ARG A 36 16.45 -9.91 -12.44
N THR A 37 16.82 -10.95 -11.71
CA THR A 37 15.89 -11.97 -11.20
C THR A 37 14.82 -11.36 -10.29
N VAL A 38 15.20 -10.46 -9.39
CA VAL A 38 14.26 -9.76 -8.51
C VAL A 38 13.30 -8.89 -9.33
N VAL A 39 13.83 -8.10 -10.26
CA VAL A 39 13.02 -7.22 -11.11
C VAL A 39 12.06 -8.02 -11.98
N GLU A 40 12.52 -9.08 -12.63
CA GLU A 40 11.69 -9.97 -13.44
C GLU A 40 10.59 -10.65 -12.63
N THR A 41 10.95 -11.20 -11.46
CA THR A 41 9.98 -11.82 -10.55
C THR A 41 8.95 -10.80 -10.07
N MET A 42 9.37 -9.59 -9.71
CA MET A 42 8.46 -8.51 -9.30
C MET A 42 7.55 -8.07 -10.45
N MET A 43 8.09 -7.93 -11.67
CA MET A 43 7.29 -7.59 -12.84
C MET A 43 6.28 -8.69 -13.18
N MET A 44 6.68 -9.96 -13.12
CA MET A 44 5.80 -11.10 -13.33
C MET A 44 4.70 -11.13 -12.27
N ALA A 45 5.02 -10.97 -10.99
CA ALA A 45 4.04 -10.89 -9.90
C ALA A 45 3.05 -9.73 -10.08
N ARG A 46 3.53 -8.55 -10.49
CA ARG A 46 2.67 -7.39 -10.78
C ARG A 46 1.74 -7.67 -11.97
N ARG A 47 2.26 -8.28 -13.04
CA ARG A 47 1.49 -8.63 -14.25
C ARG A 47 0.41 -9.67 -13.94
N THR A 48 0.77 -10.73 -13.22
CA THR A 48 -0.19 -11.78 -12.84
C THR A 48 -1.26 -11.22 -11.90
N HIS A 49 -0.89 -10.40 -10.91
CA HIS A 49 -1.85 -9.72 -10.05
C HIS A 49 -2.82 -8.83 -10.86
N ARG A 50 -2.30 -8.01 -11.78
CA ARG A 50 -3.14 -7.15 -12.64
C ARG A 50 -4.12 -7.97 -13.47
N ASN A 51 -3.65 -9.07 -14.06
CA ASN A 51 -4.49 -9.95 -14.88
C ASN A 51 -5.55 -10.68 -14.04
N GLN A 52 -5.18 -11.15 -12.84
CA GLN A 52 -6.12 -11.74 -11.88
C GLN A 52 -7.20 -10.73 -11.47
N MET A 53 -6.81 -9.49 -11.16
CA MET A 53 -7.76 -8.43 -10.82
C MET A 53 -8.67 -8.10 -12.01
N HIS A 54 -8.14 -8.09 -13.24
CA HIS A 54 -8.96 -7.90 -14.44
C HIS A 54 -10.00 -9.01 -14.61
N VAL A 55 -9.58 -10.28 -14.54
CA VAL A 55 -10.48 -11.44 -14.63
C VAL A 55 -11.53 -11.41 -13.51
N TYR A 56 -11.14 -11.00 -12.31
CA TYR A 56 -12.03 -10.87 -11.16
C TYR A 56 -13.08 -9.79 -11.38
N PHE A 57 -12.68 -8.57 -11.72
CA PHE A 57 -13.62 -7.46 -11.94
C PHE A 57 -14.54 -7.71 -13.15
N LYS A 58 -14.07 -8.44 -14.17
CA LYS A 58 -14.90 -8.83 -15.32
C LYS A 58 -16.11 -9.70 -14.95
N LYS A 59 -16.08 -10.40 -13.79
CA LYS A 59 -17.22 -11.21 -13.30
C LYS A 59 -18.37 -10.37 -12.74
N PHE A 60 -18.16 -9.07 -12.53
CA PHE A 60 -19.15 -8.18 -11.95
C PHE A 60 -19.49 -7.07 -12.95
N LEU A 61 -20.77 -6.68 -12.99
CA LEU A 61 -21.25 -5.56 -13.82
C LEU A 61 -20.79 -4.20 -13.27
N SER A 62 -20.53 -4.11 -11.96
CA SER A 62 -20.07 -2.89 -11.28
C SER A 62 -18.88 -3.17 -10.36
N LYS A 63 -17.97 -2.20 -10.27
CA LYS A 63 -16.77 -2.25 -9.41
C LYS A 63 -17.13 -2.23 -7.92
N GLU A 64 -18.20 -1.55 -7.53
CA GLU A 64 -18.61 -1.43 -6.14
C GLU A 64 -19.07 -2.79 -5.57
N VAL A 65 -19.78 -3.56 -6.38
CA VAL A 65 -20.24 -4.91 -6.02
C VAL A 65 -19.06 -5.89 -5.89
N ALA A 66 -18.05 -5.72 -6.75
CA ALA A 66 -16.82 -6.50 -6.66
C ALA A 66 -16.03 -6.17 -5.38
N LEU A 67 -15.92 -4.88 -5.02
CA LEU A 67 -15.21 -4.47 -3.80
C LEU A 67 -15.88 -4.96 -2.51
N LEU A 68 -17.19 -5.22 -2.54
CA LEU A 68 -17.93 -5.81 -1.42
C LEU A 68 -17.72 -7.33 -1.26
N LYS A 69 -17.08 -8.03 -2.23
CA LYS A 69 -16.82 -9.48 -2.15
C LYS A 69 -15.34 -9.86 -2.34
N PRO A 70 -14.42 -9.39 -1.48
CA PRO A 70 -12.97 -9.57 -1.68
C PRO A 70 -12.50 -11.04 -1.70
N HIS A 71 -13.29 -11.95 -1.13
CA HIS A 71 -12.93 -13.35 -0.86
C HIS A 71 -12.91 -14.27 -2.09
N LEU A 72 -13.35 -13.79 -3.25
CA LEU A 72 -13.44 -14.58 -4.48
C LEU A 72 -12.20 -14.45 -5.40
N VAL A 73 -11.17 -13.71 -4.98
CA VAL A 73 -9.88 -13.71 -5.68
C VAL A 73 -9.15 -15.03 -5.36
N PRO A 74 -8.86 -15.91 -6.35
CA PRO A 74 -8.11 -17.13 -6.10
C PRO A 74 -6.71 -16.76 -5.61
N ARG A 75 -6.39 -17.07 -4.35
CA ARG A 75 -5.15 -16.61 -3.72
C ARG A 75 -4.47 -17.76 -2.96
N LYS A 76 -3.22 -18.03 -3.30
CA LYS A 76 -2.38 -19.04 -2.66
C LYS A 76 -1.97 -18.53 -1.25
N ASN A 77 -2.65 -19.07 -0.24
CA ASN A 77 -2.37 -19.31 1.19
C ASN A 77 -1.28 -18.57 2.02
N ASN A 78 -0.44 -17.67 1.51
CA ASN A 78 0.70 -17.11 2.29
C ASN A 78 0.53 -15.60 2.58
N GLU A 79 -0.52 -15.04 2.00
CA GLU A 79 -0.57 -13.64 1.62
C GLU A 79 -1.54 -12.89 2.57
N GLY A 80 -2.24 -13.60 3.46
CA GLY A 80 -3.10 -13.06 4.51
C GLY A 80 -2.34 -12.49 5.71
N VAL A 81 -1.28 -13.17 6.16
CA VAL A 81 -0.42 -12.73 7.28
C VAL A 81 0.35 -11.47 6.91
N MET A 82 0.92 -11.42 5.70
CA MET A 82 1.64 -10.23 5.22
C MET A 82 0.73 -9.00 5.07
N ARG A 83 -0.55 -9.22 4.75
CA ARG A 83 -1.56 -8.14 4.66
C ARG A 83 -1.99 -7.64 6.04
N SER A 84 -2.12 -8.50 7.05
CA SER A 84 -2.47 -8.06 8.42
C SER A 84 -1.34 -7.27 9.07
N VAL A 85 -0.09 -7.66 8.85
CA VAL A 85 1.10 -6.94 9.32
C VAL A 85 1.20 -5.57 8.62
N HIS A 86 1.03 -5.52 7.29
CA HIS A 86 1.09 -4.26 6.54
C HIS A 86 -0.07 -3.30 6.87
N GLN A 87 -1.29 -3.82 7.06
CA GLN A 87 -2.43 -3.00 7.45
C GLN A 87 -2.26 -2.43 8.86
N ARG A 88 -1.69 -3.22 9.78
CA ARG A 88 -1.38 -2.80 11.14
C ARG A 88 -0.31 -1.69 11.15
N SER A 89 0.77 -1.84 10.39
CA SER A 89 1.83 -0.82 10.32
C SER A 89 1.37 0.49 9.66
N ILE A 90 0.51 0.43 8.64
CA ILE A 90 -0.11 1.63 8.04
C ILE A 90 -0.98 2.36 9.08
N TYR A 91 -1.81 1.62 9.82
CA TYR A 91 -2.70 2.21 10.83
C TYR A 91 -1.91 2.90 11.96
N GLU A 92 -0.88 2.24 12.49
CA GLU A 92 0.01 2.79 13.52
C GLU A 92 0.71 4.07 13.04
N THR A 93 1.22 4.06 11.79
CA THR A 93 1.86 5.23 11.18
C THR A 93 0.87 6.38 10.98
N SER A 94 -0.37 6.09 10.59
CA SER A 94 -1.44 7.08 10.43
C SER A 94 -1.81 7.76 11.75
N GLU A 95 -1.98 6.98 12.82
CA GLU A 95 -2.27 7.51 14.15
C GLU A 95 -1.14 8.40 14.66
N GLN A 96 0.11 8.03 14.39
CA GLN A 96 1.26 8.86 14.73
C GLN A 96 1.30 10.15 13.90
N ASN A 97 1.02 10.09 12.61
CA ASN A 97 0.96 11.27 11.74
C ASN A 97 -0.13 12.25 12.15
N LYS A 98 -1.28 11.76 12.64
CA LYS A 98 -2.37 12.60 13.17
C LYS A 98 -1.92 13.36 14.42
N LYS A 99 -1.19 12.70 15.34
CA LYS A 99 -0.60 13.31 16.54
C LYS A 99 0.50 14.31 16.20
N ASN A 100 1.33 14.03 15.20
CA ASN A 100 2.38 14.95 14.77
C ASN A 100 1.78 16.19 14.11
N ARG A 101 0.73 16.02 13.31
CA ARG A 101 0.03 17.11 12.62
C ARG A 101 -0.71 18.06 13.57
N SER A 102 -1.21 17.57 14.72
CA SER A 102 -1.84 18.43 15.73
C SER A 102 -0.84 19.30 16.50
N LYS A 103 0.42 18.87 16.57
CA LYS A 103 1.52 19.62 17.19
C LYS A 103 2.21 20.61 16.24
N LEU A 104 1.92 20.52 14.94
CA LEU A 104 2.53 21.39 13.94
C LEU A 104 2.00 22.81 14.05
N THR A 105 2.90 23.78 14.10
CA THR A 105 2.60 25.21 14.15
C THR A 105 3.17 25.91 12.91
N VAL A 106 2.49 26.96 12.46
CA VAL A 106 2.86 27.80 11.32
C VAL A 106 3.06 29.21 11.84
N ASN A 107 4.20 29.80 11.53
CA ASN A 107 4.50 31.17 11.91
C ASN A 107 3.93 32.14 10.88
N HIS A 108 3.15 33.12 11.34
CA HIS A 108 2.68 34.24 10.53
C HIS A 108 3.25 35.55 11.08
N ALA A 109 3.28 36.60 10.26
CA ALA A 109 3.73 37.93 10.68
C ALA A 109 2.99 38.47 11.91
N ALA A 110 1.73 38.07 12.11
CA ALA A 110 0.90 38.41 13.27
C ALA A 110 0.98 37.41 14.44
N GLY A 111 1.96 36.49 14.43
CA GLY A 111 2.18 35.49 15.48
C GLY A 111 2.06 34.03 15.01
N SER A 112 2.31 33.08 15.92
CA SER A 112 2.24 31.65 15.64
C SER A 112 0.80 31.12 15.73
N ARG A 113 0.43 30.26 14.79
CA ARG A 113 -0.89 29.60 14.75
C ARG A 113 -0.71 28.10 14.55
N SER A 114 -1.61 27.28 15.09
CA SER A 114 -1.56 25.84 14.80
C SER A 114 -1.88 25.58 13.33
N PHE A 115 -1.22 24.60 12.73
CA PHE A 115 -1.41 24.22 11.33
C PHE A 115 -2.88 23.92 11.01
N GLN A 116 -3.60 23.28 11.96
CA GLN A 116 -5.03 22.99 11.81
C GLN A 116 -5.87 24.27 11.72
N ARG A 117 -5.59 25.30 12.55
CA ARG A 117 -6.28 26.59 12.48
C ARG A 117 -6.00 27.30 11.17
N THR A 118 -4.74 27.30 10.71
CA THR A 118 -4.36 27.90 9.42
C THR A 118 -5.07 27.21 8.27
N ARG A 119 -5.08 25.88 8.24
CA ARG A 119 -5.79 25.09 7.23
C ARG A 119 -7.29 25.37 7.22
N ALA A 120 -7.94 25.31 8.38
CA ALA A 120 -9.38 25.60 8.48
C ALA A 120 -9.72 27.03 8.05
N CYS A 121 -8.83 27.99 8.31
CA CYS A 121 -9.00 29.36 7.85
C CYS A 121 -8.94 29.45 6.31
N MET A 122 -7.97 28.79 5.68
CA MET A 122 -7.87 28.76 4.22
C MET A 122 -9.07 28.07 3.58
N GLU A 123 -9.50 26.92 4.12
CA GLU A 123 -10.67 26.19 3.60
C GLU A 123 -11.96 27.01 3.69
N ARG A 124 -12.13 27.84 4.73
CA ARG A 124 -13.27 28.78 4.83
C ARG A 124 -13.17 29.91 3.80
N MET A 125 -11.98 30.44 3.54
CA MET A 125 -11.79 31.46 2.52
C MET A 125 -12.06 30.90 1.13
N ASP A 126 -11.58 29.70 0.83
CA ASP A 126 -11.86 29.00 -0.42
C ASP A 126 -13.37 28.75 -0.61
N ALA A 127 -14.05 28.30 0.45
CA ALA A 127 -15.49 28.08 0.42
C ALA A 127 -16.26 29.38 0.17
N PHE A 128 -15.84 30.48 0.83
CA PHE A 128 -16.42 31.80 0.62
C PHE A 128 -16.16 32.31 -0.80
N GLN A 129 -14.94 32.17 -1.31
CA GLN A 129 -14.58 32.56 -2.67
C GLN A 129 -15.46 31.83 -3.70
N ARG A 130 -15.60 30.50 -3.57
CA ARG A 130 -16.49 29.73 -4.46
C ARG A 130 -17.94 30.20 -4.38
N GLN A 131 -18.42 30.58 -3.20
CA GLN A 131 -19.77 31.13 -3.05
C GLN A 131 -19.91 32.48 -3.77
N CYS A 132 -18.92 33.36 -3.65
CA CYS A 132 -18.90 34.65 -4.36
C CYS A 132 -18.87 34.47 -5.88
N ASP A 133 -18.07 33.53 -6.38
CA ASP A 133 -17.96 33.22 -7.82
C ASP A 133 -19.30 32.70 -8.39
N LEU A 134 -20.05 31.91 -7.59
CA LEU A 134 -21.38 31.41 -7.97
C LEU A 134 -22.47 32.50 -7.92
N GLU A 135 -22.36 33.44 -6.98
CA GLU A 135 -23.32 34.56 -6.84
C GLU A 135 -23.04 35.72 -7.81
N GLY A 136 -21.95 35.66 -8.59
CA GLY A 136 -21.58 36.72 -9.54
C GLY A 136 -21.21 38.05 -8.88
N LYS A 137 -20.89 38.03 -7.58
CA LYS A 137 -20.55 39.24 -6.81
C LYS A 137 -19.04 39.42 -6.82
N THR A 138 -18.55 40.21 -7.76
CA THR A 138 -17.18 40.71 -7.78
C THR A 138 -17.00 41.69 -6.62
N TYR A 139 -16.05 41.44 -5.73
CA TYR A 139 -15.64 42.43 -4.73
C TYR A 139 -14.94 43.59 -5.44
N THR A 140 -15.54 44.79 -5.40
CA THR A 140 -14.88 46.09 -5.67
C THR A 140 -14.29 46.67 -4.40
#